data_AF-A0A919EZV4-F1
#
_entry.id   AF-A0A919EZV4-F1
#
_cell.length_a   1.000
_cell.length_b   1.000
_cell.length_c   1.000
_cell.angle_alpha   90.00
_cell.angle_beta   90.00
_cell.angle_gamma   90.00
#
_symmetry.space_group_name_H-M   'P 1'
#
loop_
_entity.id
_entity.type
_entity.pdbx_description
1 polymer ?
#
loop_
_entity_poly.entity_id
_entity_poly.type
_entity_poly.pdbx_seq_one_letter_code
_entity_poly.pdbx_strand_id
1 'polypeptide(L)' 'MSSGSHEDRLAELLDTIRSRGGRWPAGRVQRMRRRSGGPVQRGTARRDLAELARRGELIAHGPEDGRFYTLNTRKDGAR' A
#
# COMPACT_ATOMS: atom_id res chain seq x y z
N MET A 1 8.91 18.20 -12.88
CA MET A 1 8.89 17.72 -11.48
C MET A 1 7.76 16.71 -11.35
N SER A 2 8.09 15.55 -10.81
CA SER A 2 7.47 14.24 -11.08
C SER A 2 5.95 14.17 -10.87
N SER A 3 5.19 14.14 -11.96
CA SER A 3 3.99 13.29 -11.99
C SER A 3 4.49 11.86 -12.16
N GLY A 4 5.02 11.28 -11.08
CA GLY A 4 5.23 9.83 -11.06
C GLY A 4 3.87 9.20 -11.36
N SER A 5 3.83 8.32 -12.36
CA SER A 5 2.58 7.75 -12.84
C SER A 5 1.87 7.05 -11.69
N HIS A 6 0.55 6.88 -11.78
CA HIS A 6 -0.20 6.12 -10.78
C HIS A 6 0.44 4.74 -10.54
N GLU A 7 0.89 4.08 -11.60
CA GLU A 7 1.66 2.83 -11.56
C GLU A 7 2.95 2.94 -10.71
N ASP A 8 3.79 3.95 -10.95
CA ASP A 8 5.05 4.14 -10.20
C ASP A 8 4.78 4.25 -8.69
N ARG A 9 3.73 5.00 -8.32
CA ARG A 9 3.32 5.15 -6.92
C ARG A 9 2.86 3.83 -6.29
N LEU A 10 2.19 2.98 -7.06
CA LEU A 10 1.75 1.66 -6.58
C LEU A 10 2.94 0.71 -6.44
N ALA A 11 3.87 0.74 -7.40
CA ALA A 11 5.10 -0.05 -7.36
C ALA A 11 5.97 0.30 -6.15
N GLU A 12 6.19 1.59 -5.88
CA GLU A 12 6.95 2.06 -4.71
C GLU A 12 6.27 1.64 -3.39
N LEU A 13 4.94 1.76 -3.32
CA LEU A 13 4.18 1.33 -2.14
C LEU A 13 4.31 -0.18 -1.92
N LEU A 14 4.19 -0.98 -2.98
CA LEU A 14 4.28 -2.43 -2.90
C LEU A 14 5.69 -2.88 -2.47
N ASP A 15 6.73 -2.30 -3.07
CA ASP A 15 8.11 -2.59 -2.71
C ASP A 15 8.40 -2.28 -1.23
N THR A 16 7.87 -1.16 -0.74
CA THR A 16 7.99 -0.82 0.68
C THR A 16 7.24 -1.82 1.59
N ILE A 17 6.07 -2.29 1.16
CA ILE A 17 5.30 -3.30 1.90
C ILE A 17 6.04 -4.64 1.91
N ARG A 18 6.64 -5.06 0.79
CA ARG A 18 7.47 -6.27 0.70
C ARG A 18 8.68 -6.19 1.63
N SER A 19 9.41 -5.08 1.60
CA SER A 19 10.63 -4.88 2.39
C SER A 19 10.40 -4.85 3.89
N ARG A 20 9.27 -4.27 4.36
CA ARG A 20 8.99 -4.10 5.80
C ARG A 20 8.02 -5.13 6.36
N GLY A 21 7.21 -5.74 5.52
CA GLY A 21 6.14 -6.66 5.92
C GLY A 21 5.11 -6.06 6.90
N GLY A 22 4.36 -6.96 7.53
CA GLY A 22 3.41 -6.64 8.59
C GLY A 22 2.11 -5.97 8.12
N ARG A 23 1.45 -5.27 9.04
CA ARG A 23 0.12 -4.67 8.83
C ARG A 23 0.23 -3.24 8.29
N TRP A 24 -0.54 -2.95 7.25
CA TRP A 24 -0.56 -1.67 6.56
C TRP A 24 -1.96 -1.05 6.54
N PRO A 25 -2.34 -0.31 7.59
CA PRO A 25 -3.50 0.57 7.53
C PRO A 25 -3.18 1.84 6.73
N ALA A 26 -4.19 2.50 6.18
CA ALA A 26 -4.02 3.75 5.41
C ALA A 26 -3.26 4.85 6.19
N GLY A 27 -3.45 4.92 7.52
CA GLY A 27 -2.72 5.85 8.38
C GLY A 27 -1.20 5.58 8.44
N ARG A 28 -0.76 4.31 8.32
CA ARG A 28 0.67 3.97 8.28
C ARG A 28 1.29 4.43 6.97
N VAL A 29 0.60 4.23 5.84
CA VAL A 29 1.02 4.72 4.52
C VAL A 29 1.10 6.25 4.50
N GLN A 30 0.11 6.93 5.08
CA GLN A 30 0.14 8.39 5.22
C GLN A 30 1.36 8.87 6.01
N ARG A 31 1.63 8.26 7.18
CA ARG A 31 2.81 8.63 8.00
C ARG A 31 4.13 8.38 7.28
N MET A 32 4.21 7.30 6.51
CA MET A 32 5.37 6.99 5.68
C MET A 32 5.60 8.10 4.64
N ARG A 33 4.57 8.43 3.85
CA ARG A 33 4.65 9.47 2.79
C ARG A 33 4.94 10.87 3.33
N ARG A 34 4.49 11.18 4.54
CA ARG A 34 4.89 12.43 5.23
C ARG A 34 6.40 12.51 5.50
N ARG A 35 7.10 11.37 5.62
CA ARG A 35 8.53 11.31 5.91
C ARG A 35 9.38 11.15 4.65
N SER A 36 8.92 10.39 3.66
CA SER A 36 9.67 10.08 2.43
C SER A 36 9.31 10.98 1.24
N GLY A 37 8.22 11.74 1.34
CA GLY A 37 7.62 12.45 0.21
C GLY A 37 6.45 11.67 -0.42
N GLY A 38 5.65 12.38 -1.21
CA GLY A 38 4.49 11.82 -1.93
C GLY A 38 3.12 12.20 -1.34
N PRO A 39 2.01 11.70 -1.92
CA PRO A 39 0.66 12.13 -1.54
C PRO A 39 0.28 11.75 -0.10
N VAL A 40 0.13 12.74 0.78
CA VAL A 40 -0.16 12.56 2.22
C VAL A 40 -1.65 12.43 2.53
N GLN A 41 -2.53 12.46 1.53
CA GLN A 41 -3.98 12.35 1.73
C GLN A 41 -4.36 10.91 2.10
N ARG A 42 -5.10 10.74 3.21
CA ARG A 42 -5.52 9.42 3.71
C ARG A 42 -6.41 8.69 2.71
N GLY A 43 -7.24 9.41 1.96
CA GLY A 43 -8.07 8.85 0.89
C GLY A 43 -7.24 8.24 -0.24
N THR A 44 -6.19 8.94 -0.68
CA THR A 44 -5.25 8.43 -1.70
C THR A 44 -4.52 7.18 -1.22
N ALA A 45 -4.02 7.19 0.02
CA ALA A 45 -3.43 6.00 0.63
C ALA A 45 -4.40 4.80 0.69
N ARG A 46 -5.68 5.04 1.04
CA ARG A 46 -6.72 3.99 1.06
C ARG A 46 -6.98 3.44 -0.34
N ARG A 47 -7.08 4.30 -1.36
CA ARG A 47 -7.29 3.90 -2.77
C ARG A 47 -6.12 3.07 -3.29
N ASP A 48 -4.88 3.49 -3.04
CA ASP A 48 -3.68 2.76 -3.46
C ASP A 48 -3.60 1.37 -2.81
N LEU A 49 -3.90 1.25 -1.51
CA LEU A 49 -3.96 -0.05 -0.82
C LEU A 49 -5.08 -0.94 -1.36
N ALA A 50 -6.26 -0.37 -1.61
CA ALA A 50 -7.37 -1.10 -2.20
C ALA A 50 -7.01 -1.60 -3.60
N GLU A 51 -6.31 -0.79 -4.39
CA GLU A 51 -5.85 -1.16 -5.72
C GLU A 51 -4.89 -2.35 -5.69
N LEU A 52 -3.89 -2.32 -4.82
CA LEU A 52 -2.97 -3.45 -4.64
C LEU A 52 -3.69 -4.73 -4.15
N ALA A 53 -4.73 -4.58 -3.33
CA ALA A 53 -5.56 -5.71 -2.92
C ALA A 53 -6.41 -6.27 -4.09
N ARG A 54 -6.99 -5.40 -4.93
CA ARG A 54 -7.72 -5.82 -6.15
C ARG A 54 -6.81 -6.59 -7.11
N ARG A 55 -5.54 -6.21 -7.20
CA ARG A 55 -4.50 -6.90 -8.00
C ARG A 55 -4.00 -8.21 -7.36
N GLY A 56 -4.50 -8.58 -6.19
CA GLY A 56 -4.10 -9.77 -5.45
C GLY A 56 -2.71 -9.69 -4.80
N GLU A 57 -2.07 -8.52 -4.78
CA GLU A 57 -0.78 -8.30 -4.10
C GLU A 57 -0.94 -8.24 -2.58
N LEU A 58 -2.08 -7.68 -2.13
CA LEU A 58 -2.40 -7.54 -0.71
C LEU A 58 -3.67 -8.28 -0.36
N ILE A 59 -3.76 -8.70 0.90
CA ILE A 59 -4.98 -9.23 1.50
C ILE A 59 -5.53 -8.14 2.42
N ALA A 60 -6.80 -7.77 2.21
CA ALA A 60 -7.51 -6.82 3.06
C ALA A 60 -8.12 -7.54 4.26
N HIS A 61 -7.97 -6.96 5.45
CA HIS A 61 -8.48 -7.51 6.70
C HIS A 61 -9.35 -6.51 7.43
N GLY A 62 -10.40 -7.01 8.08
CA GLY A 62 -11.27 -6.24 8.97
C GLY A 62 -12.30 -5.34 8.27
N PRO A 63 -13.19 -4.72 9.06
CA PRO A 63 -14.24 -3.82 8.57
C PRO A 63 -13.65 -2.50 8.06
N GLU A 64 -14.45 -1.71 7.35
CA GLU A 64 -13.98 -0.47 6.70
C GLU A 64 -13.29 0.54 7.62
N ASP A 65 -13.69 0.62 8.89
CA ASP A 65 -13.12 1.53 9.90
C ASP A 65 -11.92 0.95 10.68
N GLY A 66 -11.61 -0.33 10.48
CA GLY A 66 -10.41 -0.97 11.02
C GLY A 66 -9.49 -1.52 9.93
N ARG A 67 -9.78 -1.24 8.65
CA ARG A 67 -9.20 -1.98 7.54
C ARG A 67 -7.68 -1.81 7.48
N PHE A 68 -6.99 -2.94 7.49
CA PHE A 68 -5.56 -3.01 7.27
C PHE A 68 -5.25 -4.07 6.21
N TYR A 69 -4.07 -3.96 5.61
CA TYR A 69 -3.65 -4.83 4.54
C TYR A 69 -2.37 -5.56 4.94
N THR A 70 -2.21 -6.80 4.49
CA THR A 70 -0.95 -7.54 4.61
C THR A 70 -0.51 -8.04 3.24
N LEU A 71 0.78 -8.28 3.07
CA LEU A 71 1.32 -8.87 1.85
C LEU A 71 0.67 -10.24 1.60
N ASN A 72 0.28 -10.52 0.35
CA ASN A 72 -0.14 -11.84 -0.07
C ASN A 72 1.09 -12.72 -0.36
N THR A 73 1.57 -13.44 0.66
CA THR A 73 2.78 -14.28 0.57
C THR A 73 2.66 -15.41 -0.46
N ARG A 74 1.44 -15.83 -0.85
CA ARG A 74 1.25 -16.84 -1.89
C ARG A 74 1.64 -16.34 -3.28
N LYS A 75 1.51 -15.03 -3.55
CA LYS A 75 1.94 -14.41 -4.80
C LYS A 75 3.44 -14.10 -4.80
N ASP A 76 3.98 -13.75 -3.63
CA ASP A 76 5.40 -13.42 -3.45
C ASP A 76 6.31 -14.68 -3.45
N GLY A 77 5.78 -15.82 -3.00
CA GLY A 77 6.50 -17.10 -2.94
C GLY A 77 6.49 -17.93 -4.23
N ALA A 78 5.85 -17.46 -5.31
CA ALA A 78 5.95 -18.07 -6.63
C ALA A 78 7.10 -17.42 -7.40
N ARG A 79 8.34 -17.73 -7.02
CA ARG A 79 9.54 -17.36 -7.76
C ARG A 79 10.40 -18.58 -8.02
#